data_AF-B0XAJ5-F1
#
_entry.id   AF-B0XAJ5-F1
#
_cell.length_a   1.000
_cell.length_b   1.000
_cell.length_c   1.000
_cell.angle_alpha   90.00
_cell.angle_beta   90.00
_cell.angle_gamma   90.00
#
_symmetry.space_group_name_H-M   'P 1'
#
loop_
_entity.id
_entity.type
_entity.pdbx_description
1 polymer ?
#
loop_
_entity_poly.entity_id
_entity_poly.type
_entity_poly.pdbx_seq_one_letter_code
_entity_poly.pdbx_strand_id
1 'polypeptide(L)'
;MKLLALTSRHFQLPWPQPRKGSAAVSSSYHGSFHQAVAPVLFIGQCIALMPVVEIFNHNFRRARFKPLSARFLYSMLYLVIAGVYGVCTCRWCFVKGLDVTLFGDSVFIVVVYMTAVLFLLIAPQWHTVLKMFNECEKIMLRDTYRKVTERYTRFNLAWQIRLIAFGLLVLAFIEDALNCNSVYKGNVVNLQFCNHSNVTFWENLFIREYPQIWRNIPVNFGLVLIIEWIIRCMRLTWTYLDVFIISFSLAAQFRYNQIYYRLISLPSVASLPSTFWRNIRTDYLAVSQLVAFLDDKFGHLILLACANDMLFIATQLFQGFQRRPTFATIIYYWYSLGLLIFRTLCTLYVGSGVHVASMSSLNILRSVPSEDWGLDMAATLVTYELVLMDQIKQAPDKTKDCSYF
;
A
#
# COMPACT_ATOMS: atom_id res chain seq x y z
N MET A 1 -21.98 -20.89 -15.53
CA MET A 1 -20.72 -20.13 -15.70
C MET A 1 -19.53 -21.11 -15.60
N LYS A 2 -19.34 -21.90 -16.66
CA LYS A 2 -18.40 -23.04 -16.77
C LYS A 2 -17.09 -22.64 -17.46
N LEU A 3 -16.43 -21.56 -16.99
CA LEU A 3 -15.20 -21.04 -17.61
C LEU A 3 -14.05 -20.76 -16.63
N LEU A 4 -14.14 -21.27 -15.39
CA LEU A 4 -13.08 -21.18 -14.37
C LEU A 4 -12.51 -22.55 -13.95
N ALA A 5 -12.74 -23.61 -14.73
CA ALA A 5 -12.35 -24.98 -14.38
C ALA A 5 -11.14 -25.54 -15.18
N LEU A 6 -10.41 -24.71 -15.95
CA LEU A 6 -9.33 -25.18 -16.83
C LEU A 6 -7.97 -24.49 -16.67
N THR A 7 -7.71 -23.83 -15.55
CA THR A 7 -6.36 -23.34 -15.21
C THR A 7 -5.81 -23.91 -13.89
N SER A 8 -6.38 -25.01 -13.39
CA SER A 8 -5.93 -25.68 -12.16
C SER A 8 -4.79 -26.70 -12.37
N ARG A 9 -4.04 -26.64 -13.48
CA ARG A 9 -2.86 -27.48 -13.69
C ARG A 9 -1.67 -26.61 -14.08
N HIS A 10 -0.61 -26.75 -13.30
CA HIS A 10 0.73 -26.16 -13.45
C HIS A 10 0.92 -24.70 -12.98
N PHE A 11 0.99 -24.53 -11.66
CA PHE A 11 2.12 -23.80 -11.06
C PHE A 11 2.38 -24.29 -9.62
N GLN A 12 2.79 -25.55 -9.47
CA GLN A 12 3.48 -26.00 -8.26
C GLN A 12 4.89 -25.40 -8.32
N LEU A 13 5.13 -24.35 -7.53
CA LEU A 13 6.49 -23.91 -7.23
C LEU A 13 7.28 -25.13 -6.69
N PRO A 14 8.54 -25.37 -7.14
CA PRO A 14 9.34 -26.45 -6.60
C PRO A 14 9.51 -26.25 -5.10
N TRP A 15 9.10 -27.25 -4.32
CA TRP A 15 9.25 -27.29 -2.87
C TRP A 15 10.72 -27.03 -2.49
N PRO A 16 11.02 -25.99 -1.68
CA PRO A 16 12.36 -25.83 -1.15
C PRO A 16 12.64 -26.97 -0.17
N GLN A 17 13.64 -27.79 -0.46
CA GLN A 17 14.07 -28.85 0.44
C GLN A 17 14.68 -28.25 1.74
N PRO A 18 14.42 -28.86 2.91
CA PRO A 18 14.93 -28.38 4.19
C PRO A 18 16.46 -28.46 4.23
N ARG A 19 17.13 -27.32 4.34
CA ARG A 19 18.59 -27.27 4.55
C ARG A 19 18.95 -27.46 6.02
N LYS A 20 19.95 -28.29 6.28
CA LYS A 20 20.69 -28.34 7.56
C LYS A 20 21.68 -27.17 7.59
N GLY A 21 21.50 -26.24 8.52
CA GLY A 21 22.35 -25.06 8.67
C GLY A 21 22.37 -24.55 10.11
N SER A 22 23.58 -24.33 10.60
CA SER A 22 24.03 -24.16 11.98
C SER A 22 23.36 -23.03 12.77
N ALA A 23 23.15 -23.30 14.06
CA ALA A 23 22.63 -22.35 15.04
C ALA A 23 23.69 -21.30 15.40
N ALA A 24 23.37 -20.03 15.14
CA ALA A 24 23.95 -18.89 15.85
C ALA A 24 22.80 -18.15 16.52
N VAL A 25 22.64 -18.38 17.83
CA VAL A 25 21.68 -17.68 18.68
C VAL A 25 22.25 -16.29 18.98
N SER A 26 21.63 -15.25 18.43
CA SER A 26 21.71 -13.90 18.99
C SER A 26 20.30 -13.45 19.39
N SER A 27 20.12 -13.20 20.67
CA SER A 27 18.85 -12.82 21.31
C SER A 27 18.54 -11.33 21.09
N SER A 28 18.26 -10.96 19.85
CA SER A 28 17.72 -9.63 19.50
C SER A 28 16.42 -9.79 18.74
N TYR A 29 15.42 -8.95 19.02
CA TYR A 29 14.07 -8.94 18.46
C TYR A 29 14.05 -8.62 16.94
N HIS A 30 14.74 -9.41 16.11
CA HIS A 30 14.76 -9.29 14.65
C HIS A 30 13.48 -9.93 14.07
N GLY A 31 12.50 -9.10 13.70
CA GLY A 31 11.29 -9.57 13.00
C GLY A 31 9.96 -8.94 13.42
N SER A 32 9.97 -7.95 14.31
CA SER A 32 8.76 -7.18 14.62
C SER A 32 8.36 -6.27 13.46
N PHE A 33 7.05 -6.17 13.21
CA PHE A 33 6.43 -5.32 12.20
C PHE A 33 6.78 -3.85 12.43
N HIS A 34 6.85 -3.43 13.70
CA HIS A 34 7.25 -2.08 14.08
C HIS A 34 8.61 -1.70 13.48
N GLN A 35 9.62 -2.57 13.59
CA GLN A 35 10.94 -2.34 13.01
C GLN A 35 10.95 -2.48 11.48
N ALA A 36 10.08 -3.34 10.93
CA ALA A 36 9.96 -3.54 9.49
C ALA A 36 9.43 -2.28 8.79
N VAL A 37 8.37 -1.68 9.35
CA VAL A 37 7.64 -0.53 8.78
C VAL A 37 8.24 0.83 9.17
N ALA A 38 9.10 0.90 10.19
CA ALA A 38 9.72 2.15 10.63
C ALA A 38 10.35 3.00 9.50
N PRO A 39 11.15 2.44 8.56
CA PRO A 39 11.69 3.21 7.43
C PRO A 39 10.61 3.72 6.47
N VAL A 40 9.55 2.94 6.25
CA VAL A 40 8.42 3.34 5.40
C VAL A 40 7.70 4.53 6.02
N LEU A 41 7.42 4.49 7.32
CA LEU A 41 6.82 5.62 8.01
C LEU A 41 7.70 6.87 7.98
N PHE A 42 9.01 6.72 8.15
CA PHE A 42 9.96 7.84 8.05
C PHE A 42 9.87 8.56 6.70
N ILE A 43 9.77 7.81 5.60
CA ILE A 43 9.60 8.38 4.26
C ILE A 43 8.28 9.16 4.17
N GLY A 44 7.19 8.63 4.76
CA GLY A 44 5.93 9.36 4.88
C GLY A 44 6.12 10.72 5.59
N GLN A 45 6.92 10.78 6.64
CA GLN A 45 7.19 12.03 7.37
C GLN A 45 7.94 13.06 6.54
N CYS A 46 8.87 12.62 5.69
CA CYS A 46 9.57 13.51 4.75
C CYS A 46 8.61 14.17 3.74
N ILE A 47 7.47 13.53 3.47
CA ILE A 47 6.42 14.01 2.56
C ILE A 47 5.27 14.69 3.33
N ALA A 48 5.46 14.99 4.62
CA ALA A 48 4.46 15.58 5.51
C ALA A 48 3.24 14.69 5.82
N LEU A 49 3.35 13.38 5.63
CA LEU A 49 2.33 12.39 6.00
C LEU A 49 2.68 11.69 7.32
N MET A 50 1.67 11.10 7.99
CA MET A 50 1.86 10.26 9.18
C MET A 50 2.70 10.92 10.31
N PRO A 51 2.18 11.97 10.99
CA PRO A 51 2.89 12.70 12.05
C PRO A 51 2.98 11.93 13.38
N VAL A 52 3.59 10.73 13.36
CA VAL A 52 3.83 9.89 14.54
C VAL A 52 5.22 10.18 15.13
N VAL A 53 5.34 10.27 16.45
CA VAL A 53 6.63 10.53 17.11
C VAL A 53 7.30 9.21 17.53
N GLU A 54 8.63 9.15 17.54
CA GLU A 54 9.44 8.01 18.03
C GLU A 54 9.31 6.68 17.25
N ILE A 55 9.27 6.75 15.91
CA ILE A 55 9.10 5.58 15.03
C ILE A 55 10.25 4.56 15.10
N PHE A 56 11.50 5.02 15.27
CA PHE A 56 12.67 4.11 15.32
C PHE A 56 12.93 3.51 16.69
N ASN A 57 12.10 3.81 17.69
CA ASN A 57 12.31 3.29 19.04
C ASN A 57 12.07 1.77 19.05
N HIS A 58 12.93 1.01 19.73
CA HIS A 58 12.75 -0.44 19.86
C HIS A 58 11.44 -0.78 20.59
N ASN A 59 10.96 0.11 21.46
CA ASN A 59 9.72 -0.06 22.20
C ASN A 59 8.54 0.58 21.45
N PHE A 60 7.66 -0.24 20.89
CA PHE A 60 6.42 0.19 20.22
C PHE A 60 5.53 1.08 21.11
N ARG A 61 5.63 0.96 22.44
CA ARG A 61 4.81 1.72 23.41
C ARG A 61 5.06 3.23 23.40
N ARG A 62 6.25 3.64 22.94
CA ARG A 62 6.67 5.04 22.88
C ARG A 62 6.30 5.71 21.56
N ALA A 63 6.03 4.93 20.51
CA ALA A 63 5.48 5.44 19.27
C ALA A 63 4.03 5.93 19.50
N ARG A 64 3.85 7.25 19.56
CA ARG A 64 2.57 7.91 19.85
C ARG A 64 2.40 9.18 19.04
N PHE A 65 1.15 9.52 18.75
CA PHE A 65 0.78 10.81 18.20
C PHE A 65 0.87 11.88 19.28
N LYS A 66 1.47 13.04 18.95
CA LYS A 66 1.52 14.22 19.82
C LYS A 66 0.93 15.42 19.05
N PRO A 67 -0.22 15.99 19.48
CA PRO A 67 -0.92 17.03 18.73
C PRO A 67 -0.17 18.36 18.63
N LEU A 68 0.80 18.64 19.52
CA LEU A 68 1.69 19.82 19.45
C LEU A 68 3.11 19.48 18.94
N SER A 69 3.25 18.42 18.15
CA SER A 69 4.55 18.08 17.54
C SER A 69 4.83 18.96 16.33
N ALA A 70 6.10 19.36 16.12
CA ALA A 70 6.54 20.04 14.89
C ALA A 70 6.15 19.25 13.63
N ARG A 71 6.10 17.90 13.71
CA ARG A 71 5.65 17.02 12.62
C ARG A 71 4.16 17.19 12.30
N PHE A 72 3.32 17.41 13.31
CA PHE A 72 1.90 17.65 13.11
C PHE A 72 1.65 19.02 12.48
N LEU A 73 2.38 20.04 12.95
CA LEU A 73 2.32 21.37 12.34
C LEU A 73 2.76 21.34 10.87
N TYR A 74 3.80 20.56 10.55
CA TYR A 74 4.25 20.35 9.18
C TYR A 74 3.18 19.69 8.30
N SER A 75 2.54 18.60 8.77
CA SER A 75 1.41 17.97 8.06
C SER A 75 0.22 18.90 7.89
N MET A 76 -0.10 19.73 8.89
CA MET A 76 -1.19 20.71 8.77
C MET A 76 -0.87 21.82 7.78
N LEU A 77 0.36 22.35 7.79
CA LEU A 77 0.81 23.33 6.81
C LEU A 77 0.73 22.75 5.39
N TYR A 78 1.17 21.51 5.20
CA TYR A 78 1.03 20.79 3.93
C TYR A 78 -0.44 20.70 3.48
N LEU A 79 -1.35 20.30 4.37
CA LEU A 79 -2.78 20.20 4.05
C LEU A 79 -3.40 21.55 3.68
N VAL A 80 -3.05 22.64 4.37
CA VAL A 80 -3.57 23.97 4.04
C VAL A 80 -3.09 24.40 2.65
N ILE A 81 -1.79 24.26 2.36
CA ILE A 81 -1.21 24.65 1.07
C ILE A 81 -1.77 23.76 -0.06
N ALA A 82 -1.85 22.44 0.15
CA ALA A 82 -2.43 21.49 -0.78
C ALA A 82 -3.91 21.77 -1.07
N GLY A 83 -4.68 22.13 -0.03
CA GLY A 83 -6.09 22.48 -0.16
C GLY A 83 -6.29 23.75 -0.99
N VAL A 84 -5.52 24.80 -0.72
CA VAL A 84 -5.55 26.04 -1.52
C VAL A 84 -5.19 25.76 -2.98
N TYR A 85 -4.13 24.98 -3.21
CA TYR A 85 -3.72 24.57 -4.56
C TYR A 85 -4.83 23.78 -5.28
N GLY A 86 -5.46 22.83 -4.60
CA GLY A 86 -6.57 22.04 -5.16
C GLY A 86 -7.79 22.87 -5.52
N VAL A 87 -8.20 23.81 -4.66
CA VAL A 87 -9.31 24.73 -4.96
C VAL A 87 -9.01 25.57 -6.19
N CYS A 88 -7.79 26.10 -6.32
CA CYS A 88 -7.36 26.86 -7.50
C CYS A 88 -7.42 26.01 -8.77
N THR A 89 -6.93 24.76 -8.74
CA THR A 89 -6.95 23.87 -9.90
C THR A 89 -8.37 23.43 -10.28
N CYS A 90 -9.22 23.09 -9.31
CA CYS A 90 -10.63 22.76 -9.59
C CYS A 90 -11.37 23.95 -10.20
N ARG A 91 -11.21 25.16 -9.64
CA ARG A 91 -11.78 26.39 -10.21
C ARG A 91 -11.30 26.62 -11.64
N TRP A 92 -10.02 26.40 -11.91
CA TRP A 92 -9.45 26.52 -13.25
C TRP A 92 -10.10 25.55 -14.24
N CYS A 93 -10.28 24.28 -13.85
CA CYS A 93 -10.97 23.28 -14.66
C CYS A 93 -12.41 23.70 -15.01
N PHE A 94 -13.15 24.27 -14.05
CA PHE A 94 -14.52 24.75 -14.32
C PHE A 94 -14.56 25.96 -15.26
N VAL A 95 -13.62 26.90 -15.13
CA VAL A 95 -13.61 28.13 -15.92
C VAL A 95 -13.15 27.89 -17.36
N LYS A 96 -12.16 27.00 -17.58
CA LYS A 96 -11.66 26.72 -18.94
C LYS A 96 -12.54 25.77 -19.75
N GLY A 97 -13.46 25.06 -19.11
CA GLY A 97 -14.26 24.00 -19.71
C GLY A 97 -13.67 22.60 -19.45
N LEU A 98 -14.53 21.57 -19.48
CA LEU A 98 -14.15 20.19 -19.22
C LEU A 98 -13.35 19.59 -20.38
N ASP A 99 -12.02 19.73 -20.31
CA ASP A 99 -11.09 18.86 -21.04
C ASP A 99 -10.75 17.63 -20.18
N VAL A 100 -10.54 16.48 -20.83
CA VAL A 100 -10.22 15.20 -20.16
C VAL A 100 -8.91 15.31 -19.39
N THR A 101 -7.95 16.08 -19.89
CA THR A 101 -6.65 16.29 -19.22
C THR A 101 -6.81 17.08 -17.92
N LEU A 102 -7.46 18.24 -17.99
CA LEU A 102 -7.76 19.12 -16.85
C LEU A 102 -8.62 18.43 -15.78
N PHE A 103 -9.58 17.61 -16.22
CA PHE A 103 -10.39 16.80 -15.33
C PHE A 103 -9.53 15.76 -14.59
N GLY A 104 -8.66 15.05 -15.32
CA GLY A 104 -7.71 14.10 -14.72
C GLY A 104 -6.81 14.74 -13.66
N ASP A 105 -6.25 15.91 -13.94
CA ASP A 105 -5.41 16.65 -12.98
C ASP A 105 -6.20 17.08 -11.73
N SER A 106 -7.46 17.47 -11.91
CA SER A 106 -8.33 17.83 -10.78
C SER A 106 -8.66 16.63 -9.90
N VAL A 107 -8.99 15.49 -10.52
CA VAL A 107 -9.24 14.22 -9.80
C VAL A 107 -7.99 13.78 -9.06
N PHE A 108 -6.82 13.87 -9.68
CA PHE A 108 -5.53 13.55 -9.04
C PHE A 108 -5.35 14.30 -7.73
N ILE A 109 -5.50 15.63 -7.77
CA ILE A 109 -5.27 16.49 -6.60
C ILE A 109 -6.29 16.18 -5.51
N VAL A 110 -7.56 15.99 -5.86
CA VAL A 110 -8.61 15.65 -4.88
C VAL A 110 -8.30 14.31 -4.20
N VAL A 111 -7.93 13.28 -4.96
CA VAL A 111 -7.64 11.96 -4.38
C VAL A 111 -6.41 12.00 -3.48
N VAL A 112 -5.33 12.66 -3.91
CA VAL A 112 -4.12 12.78 -3.10
C VAL A 112 -4.38 13.61 -1.83
N TYR A 113 -5.19 14.66 -1.93
CA TYR A 113 -5.61 15.45 -0.77
C TYR A 113 -6.42 14.59 0.22
N MET A 114 -7.41 13.83 -0.26
CA MET A 114 -8.19 12.92 0.57
C MET A 114 -7.32 11.85 1.22
N THR A 115 -6.33 11.33 0.50
CA THR A 115 -5.33 10.39 1.02
C THR A 115 -4.55 11.01 2.18
N ALA A 116 -4.08 12.24 2.02
CA ALA A 116 -3.35 12.95 3.07
C ALA A 116 -4.21 13.19 4.32
N VAL A 117 -5.49 13.54 4.15
CA VAL A 117 -6.46 13.68 5.25
C VAL A 117 -6.67 12.35 5.97
N LEU A 118 -6.87 11.25 5.25
CA LEU A 118 -7.04 9.92 5.83
C LEU A 118 -5.80 9.49 6.63
N PHE A 119 -4.59 9.74 6.11
CA PHE A 119 -3.36 9.51 6.87
C PHE A 119 -3.29 10.37 8.15
N LEU A 120 -3.76 11.62 8.12
CA LEU A 120 -3.83 12.42 9.34
C LEU A 120 -4.80 11.82 10.37
N LEU A 121 -5.96 11.32 9.93
CA LEU A 121 -6.97 10.69 10.79
C LEU A 121 -6.51 9.36 11.40
N ILE A 122 -5.65 8.62 10.70
CA ILE A 122 -5.07 7.36 11.20
C ILE A 122 -3.98 7.62 12.25
N ALA A 123 -3.25 8.74 12.16
CA ALA A 123 -2.09 8.98 13.01
C ALA A 123 -2.39 8.91 14.53
N PRO A 124 -3.50 9.46 15.06
CA PRO A 124 -3.91 9.27 16.45
C PRO A 124 -4.16 7.81 16.84
N GLN A 125 -4.70 7.01 15.93
CA GLN A 125 -5.06 5.60 16.17
C GLN A 125 -3.88 4.64 15.94
N TRP A 126 -2.77 5.12 15.39
CA TRP A 126 -1.59 4.31 15.05
C TRP A 126 -1.05 3.50 16.23
N HIS A 127 -1.14 4.03 17.45
CA HIS A 127 -0.74 3.29 18.65
C HIS A 127 -1.58 2.03 18.87
N THR A 128 -2.88 2.10 18.62
CA THR A 128 -3.79 0.95 18.69
C THR A 128 -3.45 -0.09 17.62
N VAL A 129 -3.12 0.36 16.41
CA VAL A 129 -2.66 -0.52 15.32
C VAL A 129 -1.40 -1.29 15.75
N LEU A 130 -0.39 -0.59 16.26
CA LEU A 130 0.83 -1.24 16.75
C LEU A 130 0.58 -2.19 17.92
N LYS A 131 -0.37 -1.86 18.80
CA LYS A 131 -0.76 -2.73 19.91
C LYS A 131 -1.35 -4.06 19.41
N MET A 132 -2.28 -4.00 18.44
CA MET A 132 -2.87 -5.20 17.84
C MET A 132 -1.83 -6.07 17.12
N PHE A 133 -0.93 -5.45 16.35
CA PHE A 133 0.20 -6.17 15.76
C PHE A 133 1.06 -6.84 16.83
N ASN A 134 1.43 -6.12 17.89
CA ASN A 134 2.27 -6.67 18.95
C ASN A 134 1.58 -7.81 19.72
N GLU A 135 0.26 -7.79 19.90
CA GLU A 135 -0.48 -8.90 20.52
C GLU A 135 -0.42 -10.17 19.66
N CYS A 136 -0.60 -10.05 18.35
CA CYS A 136 -0.40 -11.17 17.41
C CYS A 136 1.06 -11.62 17.34
N GLU A 137 2.01 -10.69 17.35
CA GLU A 137 3.44 -10.98 17.28
C GLU A 137 3.96 -11.74 18.48
N LYS A 138 3.47 -11.46 19.68
CA LYS A 138 3.85 -12.23 20.88
C LYS A 138 3.56 -13.72 20.73
N ILE A 139 2.51 -14.08 19.99
CA ILE A 139 2.14 -15.47 19.71
C ILE A 139 3.07 -16.04 18.63
N MET A 140 3.24 -15.30 17.53
CA MET A 140 3.98 -15.76 16.33
C MET A 140 5.50 -15.66 16.42
N LEU A 141 6.04 -14.90 17.38
CA LEU A 141 7.47 -14.81 17.68
C LEU A 141 7.94 -15.86 18.69
N ARG A 142 7.04 -16.73 19.19
CA ARG A 142 7.45 -17.89 19.99
C ARG A 142 8.41 -18.77 19.20
N ASP A 143 9.36 -19.39 19.89
CA ASP A 143 10.40 -20.23 19.28
C ASP A 143 9.86 -21.32 18.36
N THR A 144 8.68 -21.84 18.68
CA THR A 144 7.97 -22.85 17.88
C THR A 144 7.68 -22.38 16.46
N TYR A 145 7.30 -21.11 16.29
CA TYR A 145 7.05 -20.52 14.98
C TYR A 145 8.32 -19.97 14.34
N ARG A 146 9.19 -19.32 15.12
CA ARG A 146 10.42 -18.70 14.62
C ARG A 146 11.34 -19.71 13.92
N LYS A 147 11.67 -20.81 14.59
CA LYS A 147 12.61 -21.82 14.06
C LYS A 147 12.09 -22.50 12.79
N VAL A 148 10.78 -22.70 12.70
CA VAL A 148 10.14 -23.26 11.49
C VAL A 148 10.15 -22.22 10.38
N THR A 149 9.81 -20.98 10.68
CA THR A 149 9.79 -19.88 9.70
C THR A 149 11.19 -19.65 9.10
N GLU A 150 12.25 -19.65 9.91
CA GLU A 150 13.64 -19.53 9.44
C GLU A 150 14.08 -20.68 8.54
N ARG A 151 13.51 -21.89 8.72
CA ARG A 151 13.80 -23.05 7.87
C ARG A 151 13.19 -22.92 6.48
N TYR A 152 11.98 -22.36 6.39
CA TYR A 152 11.22 -22.25 5.14
C TYR A 152 11.41 -20.91 4.41
N THR A 153 11.74 -19.84 5.14
CA THR A 153 11.78 -18.48 4.59
C THR A 153 13.22 -18.00 4.54
N ARG A 154 13.71 -17.66 3.34
CA ARG A 154 15.08 -17.19 3.13
C ARG A 154 15.31 -15.74 3.59
N PHE A 155 14.24 -14.94 3.62
CA PHE A 155 14.30 -13.51 3.89
C PHE A 155 13.40 -13.13 5.06
N ASN A 156 13.91 -12.26 5.93
CA ASN A 156 13.13 -11.69 7.03
C ASN A 156 12.02 -10.78 6.48
N LEU A 157 10.86 -10.76 7.14
CA LEU A 157 9.75 -9.87 6.81
C LEU A 157 10.19 -8.41 6.62
N ALA A 158 11.05 -7.92 7.53
CA ALA A 158 11.61 -6.57 7.46
C ALA A 158 12.40 -6.33 6.17
N TRP A 159 13.13 -7.33 5.68
CA TRP A 159 13.90 -7.20 4.45
C TRP A 159 12.99 -7.20 3.23
N GLN A 160 11.97 -8.05 3.19
CA GLN A 160 10.99 -8.08 2.10
C GLN A 160 10.23 -6.75 1.97
N ILE A 161 9.70 -6.23 3.09
CA ILE A 161 8.99 -4.94 3.11
C ILE A 161 9.92 -3.82 2.66
N ARG A 162 11.14 -3.74 3.21
CA ARG A 162 12.09 -2.68 2.87
C ARG A 162 12.54 -2.74 1.41
N LEU A 163 12.80 -3.93 0.88
CA LEU A 163 13.23 -4.11 -0.49
C LEU A 163 12.14 -3.64 -1.48
N ILE A 164 10.90 -4.07 -1.27
CA ILE A 164 9.78 -3.71 -2.15
C ILE A 164 9.47 -2.21 -2.02
N ALA A 165 9.37 -1.70 -0.79
CA ALA A 165 9.11 -0.28 -0.54
C ALA A 165 10.17 0.62 -1.16
N PHE A 166 11.46 0.32 -0.91
CA PHE A 166 12.57 1.10 -1.46
C PHE A 166 12.63 0.98 -2.98
N GLY A 167 12.42 -0.21 -3.54
CA GLY A 167 12.38 -0.44 -4.98
C GLY A 167 11.32 0.41 -5.68
N LEU A 168 10.09 0.42 -5.16
CA LEU A 168 8.99 1.23 -5.73
C LEU A 168 9.25 2.74 -5.61
N LEU A 169 9.86 3.19 -4.51
CA LEU A 169 10.20 4.60 -4.34
C LEU A 169 11.33 5.06 -5.26
N VAL A 170 12.33 4.21 -5.50
CA VAL A 170 13.39 4.51 -6.48
C VAL A 170 12.81 4.65 -7.89
N LEU A 171 11.88 3.75 -8.27
CA LEU A 171 11.18 3.86 -9.55
C LEU A 171 10.36 5.16 -9.66
N ALA A 172 9.67 5.56 -8.59
CA ALA A 172 8.94 6.83 -8.57
C ALA A 172 9.88 8.06 -8.64
N PHE A 173 11.09 7.97 -8.08
CA PHE A 173 12.08 9.03 -8.22
C PHE A 173 12.59 9.14 -9.67
N ILE A 174 12.79 8.02 -10.35
CA ILE A 174 13.13 7.99 -11.78
C ILE A 174 11.99 8.58 -12.61
N GLU A 175 10.73 8.28 -12.28
CA GLU A 175 9.56 8.88 -12.92
C GLU A 175 9.56 10.42 -12.79
N ASP A 176 9.82 10.95 -11.60
CA ASP A 176 9.88 12.40 -11.37
C ASP A 176 11.02 13.05 -12.16
N ALA A 177 12.20 12.42 -12.20
CA ALA A 177 13.33 12.90 -13.00
C ALA A 177 13.01 12.93 -14.50
N LEU A 178 12.34 11.88 -15.02
CA LEU A 178 11.88 11.84 -16.40
C LEU A 178 10.81 12.90 -16.68
N ASN A 179 9.90 13.15 -15.73
CA ASN A 179 8.91 14.22 -15.83
C ASN A 179 9.59 15.59 -15.96
N CYS A 180 10.56 15.90 -15.08
CA CYS A 180 11.29 17.16 -15.15
C CYS A 180 12.00 17.35 -16.50
N ASN A 181 12.63 16.30 -17.03
CA ASN A 181 13.27 16.35 -18.35
C ASN A 181 12.24 16.53 -19.48
N SER A 182 11.09 15.86 -19.40
CA SER A 182 9.98 15.99 -20.34
C SER A 182 9.46 17.43 -20.41
N VAL A 183 9.18 18.04 -19.25
CA VAL A 183 8.72 19.43 -19.10
C VAL A 183 9.73 20.40 -19.70
N TYR A 184 11.02 20.25 -19.34
CA TYR A 184 12.10 21.09 -19.85
C TYR A 184 12.21 21.04 -21.37
N LYS A 185 12.29 19.84 -21.96
CA LYS A 185 12.40 19.66 -23.41
C LYS A 185 11.14 20.16 -24.14
N GLY A 186 9.96 19.94 -23.56
CA GLY A 186 8.71 20.48 -24.08
C GLY A 186 8.70 22.01 -24.10
N ASN A 187 9.31 22.69 -23.10
CA ASN A 187 9.39 24.15 -23.06
C ASN A 187 10.34 24.70 -24.13
N VAL A 188 11.49 24.05 -24.34
CA VAL A 188 12.45 24.43 -25.40
C VAL A 188 11.77 24.42 -26.77
N VAL A 189 11.06 23.34 -27.11
CA VAL A 189 10.37 23.23 -28.42
C VAL A 189 9.25 24.26 -28.55
N ASN A 190 8.52 24.53 -27.47
CA ASN A 190 7.46 25.54 -27.48
C ASN A 190 8.00 26.96 -27.74
N LEU A 191 9.11 27.35 -27.09
CA LEU A 191 9.75 28.64 -27.32
C LEU A 191 10.26 28.79 -28.76
N GLN A 192 10.83 27.72 -29.31
CA GLN A 192 11.29 27.70 -30.70
C GLN A 192 10.13 27.85 -31.70
N PHE A 193 8.98 27.23 -31.42
CA PHE A 193 7.83 27.25 -32.33
C PHE A 193 7.02 28.55 -32.24
N CYS A 194 6.84 29.11 -31.04
CA CYS A 194 6.01 30.30 -30.82
C CYS A 194 6.77 31.63 -30.91
N ASN A 195 8.10 31.61 -31.08
CA ASN A 195 8.98 32.78 -31.23
C ASN A 195 8.74 33.90 -30.20
N HIS A 196 8.48 33.52 -28.93
CA HIS A 196 8.31 34.47 -27.83
C HIS A 196 9.67 35.04 -27.41
N SER A 197 9.98 36.26 -27.84
CA SER A 197 11.22 36.97 -27.52
C SER A 197 11.14 37.84 -26.25
N ASN A 198 9.94 38.09 -25.73
CA ASN A 198 9.70 39.03 -24.62
C ASN A 198 9.60 38.37 -23.24
N VAL A 199 9.63 37.03 -23.14
CA VAL A 199 9.43 36.30 -21.87
C VAL A 199 10.66 35.43 -21.58
N THR A 200 11.08 35.39 -20.31
CA THR A 200 12.22 34.55 -19.91
C THR A 200 11.87 33.07 -20.00
N PHE A 201 12.89 32.20 -20.21
CA PHE A 201 12.69 30.76 -20.33
C PHE A 201 11.91 30.15 -19.15
N TRP A 202 12.29 30.53 -17.92
CA TRP A 202 11.72 30.01 -16.68
C TRP A 202 10.31 30.53 -16.43
N GLU A 203 10.04 31.79 -16.75
CA GLU A 203 8.71 32.38 -16.63
C GLU A 203 7.72 31.69 -17.57
N ASN A 204 8.10 31.43 -18.82
CA ASN A 204 7.27 30.67 -19.76
C ASN A 204 7.01 29.23 -19.26
N LEU A 205 8.04 28.59 -18.69
CA LEU A 205 7.91 27.23 -18.15
C LEU A 205 6.86 27.18 -17.02
N PHE A 206 6.98 28.06 -16.02
CA PHE A 206 6.07 28.02 -14.87
C PHE A 206 4.64 28.46 -15.24
N ILE A 207 4.48 29.48 -16.08
CA ILE A 207 3.15 29.90 -16.56
C ILE A 207 2.45 28.77 -17.32
N ARG A 208 3.20 28.00 -18.11
CA ARG A 208 2.64 26.88 -18.87
C ARG A 208 2.26 25.69 -18.01
N GLU A 209 3.10 25.31 -17.04
CA GLU A 209 2.84 24.15 -16.19
C GLU A 209 1.77 24.43 -15.13
N TYR A 210 1.70 25.66 -14.59
CA TYR A 210 0.77 26.02 -13.52
C TYR A 210 -0.07 27.27 -13.83
N PRO A 211 -0.85 27.28 -14.93
CA PRO A 211 -1.60 28.45 -15.36
C PRO A 211 -2.64 28.93 -14.32
N GLN A 212 -3.13 28.03 -13.47
CA GLN A 212 -4.08 28.31 -12.40
C GLN A 212 -3.56 29.30 -11.34
N ILE A 213 -2.23 29.42 -11.19
CA ILE A 213 -1.61 30.32 -10.20
C ILE A 213 -1.03 31.55 -10.88
N TRP A 214 -0.21 31.35 -11.92
CA TRP A 214 0.59 32.43 -12.51
C TRP A 214 -0.21 33.38 -13.41
N ARG A 215 -1.47 33.09 -13.71
CA ARG A 215 -2.34 34.04 -14.41
C ARG A 215 -2.73 35.23 -13.54
N ASN A 216 -2.85 35.04 -12.22
CA ASN A 216 -3.33 36.05 -11.28
C ASN A 216 -2.21 36.62 -10.41
N ILE A 217 -1.06 35.95 -10.34
CA ILE A 217 0.05 36.29 -9.46
C ILE A 217 1.33 36.35 -10.31
N PRO A 218 2.13 37.43 -10.23
CA PRO A 218 3.40 37.50 -10.96
C PRO A 218 4.37 36.42 -10.47
N VAL A 219 5.26 35.96 -11.36
CA VAL A 219 6.21 34.89 -11.05
C VAL A 219 7.17 35.33 -9.94
N ASN A 220 7.11 34.66 -8.79
CA ASN A 220 7.97 34.91 -7.63
C ASN A 220 8.72 33.64 -7.26
N PHE A 221 10.04 33.74 -7.12
CA PHE A 221 10.92 32.63 -6.79
C PHE A 221 10.50 31.85 -5.52
N GLY A 222 10.11 32.54 -4.45
CA GLY A 222 9.67 31.87 -3.22
C GLY A 222 8.41 31.03 -3.43
N LEU A 223 7.47 31.54 -4.23
CA LEU A 223 6.21 30.86 -4.53
C LEU A 223 6.43 29.70 -5.51
N VAL A 224 7.35 29.83 -6.46
CA VAL A 224 7.82 28.73 -7.32
C VAL A 224 8.33 27.57 -6.48
N LEU A 225 9.22 27.82 -5.51
CA LEU A 225 9.77 26.77 -4.66
C LEU A 225 8.68 26.03 -3.86
N ILE A 226 7.69 26.76 -3.34
CA ILE A 226 6.58 26.17 -2.59
C ILE A 226 5.70 25.29 -3.50
N ILE A 227 5.38 25.74 -4.72
CA ILE A 227 4.58 24.96 -5.67
C ILE A 227 5.32 23.70 -6.11
N GLU A 228 6.60 23.84 -6.48
CA GLU A 228 7.42 22.71 -6.88
C GLU A 228 7.55 21.68 -5.76
N TRP A 229 7.69 22.14 -4.51
CA TRP A 229 7.70 21.28 -3.34
C TRP A 229 6.35 20.56 -3.13
N ILE A 230 5.21 21.27 -3.20
CA ILE A 230 3.90 20.65 -2.93
C ILE A 230 3.55 19.58 -3.98
N ILE A 231 3.85 19.84 -5.25
CA ILE A 231 3.54 18.93 -6.36
C ILE A 231 4.38 17.66 -6.29
N ARG A 232 5.67 17.78 -5.97
CA ARG A 232 6.52 16.61 -5.71
C ARG A 232 6.01 15.79 -4.53
N CYS A 233 5.60 16.46 -3.45
CA CYS A 233 5.00 15.78 -2.30
C CYS A 233 3.69 15.06 -2.67
N MET A 234 2.82 15.68 -3.47
CA MET A 234 1.58 15.05 -3.95
C MET A 234 1.86 13.81 -4.81
N ARG A 235 2.82 13.90 -5.74
CA ARG A 235 3.23 12.75 -6.58
C ARG A 235 3.78 11.60 -5.74
N LEU A 236 4.65 11.92 -4.77
CA LEU A 236 5.19 10.92 -3.86
C LEU A 236 4.12 10.33 -2.92
N THR A 237 3.11 11.10 -2.53
CA THR A 237 1.98 10.62 -1.71
C THR A 237 1.23 9.49 -2.41
N TRP A 238 1.05 9.61 -3.73
CA TRP A 238 0.39 8.56 -4.53
C TRP A 238 1.18 7.24 -4.47
N THR A 239 2.48 7.26 -4.75
CA THR A 239 3.33 6.05 -4.61
C THR A 239 3.39 5.54 -3.17
N TYR A 240 3.42 6.45 -2.20
CA TYR A 240 3.48 6.11 -0.79
C TYR A 240 2.24 5.35 -0.32
N LEU A 241 1.05 5.73 -0.80
CA LEU A 241 -0.21 5.04 -0.50
C LEU A 241 -0.12 3.55 -0.85
N ASP A 242 0.35 3.22 -2.04
CA ASP A 242 0.48 1.83 -2.50
C ASP A 242 1.54 1.07 -1.72
N VAL A 243 2.69 1.70 -1.46
CA VAL A 243 3.76 1.11 -0.64
C VAL A 243 3.26 0.82 0.78
N PHE A 244 2.46 1.72 1.36
CA PHE A 244 1.84 1.52 2.66
C PHE A 244 0.89 0.32 2.64
N ILE A 245 0.06 0.19 1.60
CA ILE A 245 -0.87 -0.93 1.44
C ILE A 245 -0.14 -2.28 1.30
N ILE A 246 0.89 -2.31 0.46
CA ILE A 246 1.74 -3.48 0.28
C ILE A 246 2.40 -3.89 1.60
N SER A 247 2.86 -2.92 2.41
CA SER A 247 3.61 -3.20 3.64
C SER A 247 2.78 -3.94 4.69
N PHE A 248 1.54 -3.52 4.95
CA PHE A 248 0.69 -4.23 5.92
C PHE A 248 0.15 -5.54 5.34
N SER A 249 -0.13 -5.59 4.03
CA SER A 249 -0.62 -6.80 3.36
C SER A 249 0.45 -7.91 3.40
N LEU A 250 1.72 -7.57 3.15
CA LEU A 250 2.85 -8.50 3.35
C LEU A 250 2.97 -8.96 4.80
N ALA A 251 2.78 -8.06 5.77
CA ALA A 251 2.83 -8.41 7.18
C ALA A 251 1.72 -9.41 7.57
N ALA A 252 0.49 -9.16 7.14
CA ALA A 252 -0.64 -10.07 7.36
C ALA A 252 -0.41 -11.43 6.68
N GLN A 253 0.02 -11.43 5.42
CA GLN A 253 0.35 -12.64 4.67
C GLN A 253 1.44 -13.46 5.36
N PHE A 254 2.49 -12.79 5.85
CA PHE A 254 3.57 -13.45 6.58
C PHE A 254 3.04 -14.16 7.82
N ARG A 255 2.15 -13.54 8.61
CA ARG A 255 1.58 -14.17 9.81
C ARG A 255 0.76 -15.42 9.49
N TYR A 256 -0.05 -15.42 8.43
CA TYR A 256 -0.74 -16.63 7.98
C TYR A 256 0.22 -17.71 7.50
N ASN A 257 1.27 -17.35 6.77
CA ASN A 257 2.28 -18.29 6.31
C ASN A 257 3.04 -18.96 7.47
N GLN A 258 3.23 -18.28 8.60
CA GLN A 258 3.84 -18.90 9.79
C GLN A 258 2.99 -20.05 10.35
N ILE A 259 1.66 -19.91 10.35
CA ILE A 259 0.72 -20.98 10.74
C ILE A 259 0.81 -22.14 9.74
N TYR A 260 0.79 -21.82 8.45
CA TYR A 260 0.91 -22.80 7.38
C TYR A 260 2.22 -23.61 7.48
N TYR A 261 3.36 -22.93 7.67
CA TYR A 261 4.66 -23.60 7.79
C TYR A 261 4.73 -24.51 9.02
N ARG A 262 4.08 -24.13 10.12
CA ARG A 262 3.98 -24.98 11.30
C ARG A 262 3.21 -26.26 10.99
N LEU A 263 2.09 -26.17 10.27
CA LEU A 263 1.29 -27.34 9.89
C LEU A 263 2.04 -28.32 8.99
N ILE A 264 2.72 -27.83 7.94
CA ILE A 264 3.46 -28.71 7.01
C ILE A 264 4.73 -29.32 7.62
N SER A 265 5.27 -28.71 8.68
CA SER A 265 6.48 -29.21 9.34
C SER A 265 6.23 -30.45 10.20
N LEU A 266 4.96 -30.81 10.41
CA LEU A 266 4.55 -31.92 11.27
C LEU A 266 4.32 -33.19 10.42
N PRO A 267 4.95 -34.32 10.79
CA PRO A 267 4.94 -35.54 9.98
C PRO A 267 3.59 -36.29 9.97
N SER A 268 2.76 -36.14 11.00
CA SER A 268 1.44 -36.78 11.09
C SER A 268 0.40 -35.84 11.67
N VAL A 269 -0.30 -35.10 10.80
CA VAL A 269 -1.31 -34.11 11.19
C VAL A 269 -2.49 -34.77 11.92
N ALA A 270 -2.87 -35.99 11.52
CA ALA A 270 -3.98 -36.75 12.09
C ALA A 270 -3.77 -37.18 13.56
N SER A 271 -2.53 -37.45 13.99
CA SER A 271 -2.24 -37.99 15.33
C SER A 271 -1.91 -36.90 16.36
N LEU A 272 -2.23 -35.64 16.07
CA LEU A 272 -1.90 -34.51 16.93
C LEU A 272 -2.90 -34.38 18.10
N PRO A 273 -2.43 -34.05 19.32
CA PRO A 273 -3.31 -33.92 20.47
C PRO A 273 -4.33 -32.77 20.31
N SER A 274 -5.49 -32.92 20.95
CA SER A 274 -6.56 -31.91 21.01
C SER A 274 -6.07 -30.51 21.41
N THR A 275 -5.14 -30.46 22.37
CA THR A 275 -4.53 -29.21 22.85
C THR A 275 -3.77 -28.47 21.75
N PHE A 276 -3.15 -29.20 20.80
CA PHE A 276 -2.48 -28.60 19.65
C PHE A 276 -3.49 -27.93 18.72
N TRP A 277 -4.57 -28.62 18.37
CA TRP A 277 -5.64 -28.10 17.49
C TRP A 277 -6.35 -26.90 18.09
N ARG A 278 -6.62 -26.94 19.40
CA ARG A 278 -7.18 -25.77 20.09
C ARG A 278 -6.24 -24.56 19.98
N ASN A 279 -4.93 -24.76 20.17
CA ASN A 279 -3.95 -23.68 20.07
C ASN A 279 -3.84 -23.15 18.63
N ILE A 280 -3.77 -24.00 17.60
CA ILE A 280 -3.66 -23.55 16.21
C ILE A 280 -4.90 -22.76 15.78
N ARG A 281 -6.08 -23.17 16.24
CA ARG A 281 -7.33 -22.45 16.02
C ARG A 281 -7.29 -21.06 16.64
N THR A 282 -6.87 -20.94 17.90
CA THR A 282 -6.74 -19.65 18.57
C THR A 282 -5.71 -18.75 17.88
N ASP A 283 -4.58 -19.32 17.44
CA ASP A 283 -3.53 -18.59 16.73
C ASP A 283 -4.05 -18.05 15.38
N TYR A 284 -4.84 -18.85 14.63
CA TYR A 284 -5.48 -18.42 13.39
C TYR A 284 -6.54 -17.33 13.61
N LEU A 285 -7.39 -17.50 14.63
CA LEU A 285 -8.38 -16.50 15.01
C LEU A 285 -7.72 -15.15 15.36
N ALA A 286 -6.58 -15.16 16.06
CA ALA A 286 -5.85 -13.94 16.38
C ALA A 286 -5.36 -13.21 15.11
N VAL A 287 -4.82 -13.94 14.13
CA VAL A 287 -4.40 -13.34 12.84
C VAL A 287 -5.60 -12.83 12.05
N SER A 288 -6.70 -13.58 12.02
CA SER A 288 -7.94 -13.16 11.35
C SER A 288 -8.52 -11.89 11.96
N GLN A 289 -8.57 -11.80 13.30
CA GLN A 289 -9.00 -10.59 14.01
C GLN A 289 -8.09 -9.39 13.70
N LEU A 290 -6.78 -9.59 13.59
CA LEU A 290 -5.86 -8.55 13.16
C LEU A 290 -6.17 -8.08 11.74
N VAL A 291 -6.38 -8.98 10.77
CA VAL A 291 -6.71 -8.60 9.40
C VAL A 291 -8.04 -7.85 9.34
N ALA A 292 -9.08 -8.33 10.03
CA ALA A 292 -10.36 -7.63 10.09
C ALA A 292 -10.23 -6.23 10.72
N PHE A 293 -9.42 -6.08 11.77
CA PHE A 293 -9.13 -4.77 12.35
C PHE A 293 -8.39 -3.84 11.39
N LEU A 294 -7.41 -4.36 10.62
CA LEU A 294 -6.68 -3.57 9.64
C LEU A 294 -7.58 -3.14 8.47
N ASP A 295 -8.48 -4.02 8.03
CA ASP A 295 -9.47 -3.72 6.99
C ASP A 295 -10.46 -2.63 7.45
N ASP A 296 -10.95 -2.68 8.70
CA ASP A 296 -11.77 -1.61 9.28
C ASP A 296 -11.06 -0.24 9.29
N LYS A 297 -9.75 -0.22 9.56
CA LYS A 297 -8.97 1.04 9.64
C LYS A 297 -8.46 1.54 8.31
N PHE A 298 -8.13 0.65 7.37
CA PHE A 298 -7.48 0.99 6.11
C PHE A 298 -8.36 0.74 4.89
N GLY A 299 -9.55 0.16 5.04
CA GLY A 299 -10.46 -0.17 3.94
C GLY A 299 -10.76 1.01 3.04
N HIS A 300 -11.02 2.20 3.62
CA HIS A 300 -11.22 3.43 2.84
C HIS A 300 -9.97 3.84 2.05
N LEU A 301 -8.77 3.66 2.61
CA LEU A 301 -7.51 3.93 1.90
C LEU A 301 -7.29 2.93 0.77
N ILE A 302 -7.56 1.64 1.00
CA ILE A 302 -7.40 0.58 0.00
C ILE A 302 -8.35 0.82 -1.18
N LEU A 303 -9.62 1.14 -0.89
CA LEU A 303 -10.62 1.43 -1.90
C LEU A 303 -10.25 2.69 -2.70
N LEU A 304 -9.82 3.75 -2.01
CA LEU A 304 -9.38 4.98 -2.66
C LEU A 304 -8.17 4.74 -3.56
N ALA A 305 -7.16 3.99 -3.09
CA ALA A 305 -5.97 3.64 -3.87
C ALA A 305 -6.33 2.84 -5.13
N CYS A 306 -7.13 1.79 -4.97
CA CYS A 306 -7.53 0.92 -6.08
C CYS A 306 -8.37 1.67 -7.13
N ALA A 307 -9.34 2.47 -6.69
CA ALA A 307 -10.14 3.30 -7.59
C ALA A 307 -9.27 4.33 -8.34
N ASN A 308 -8.34 4.97 -7.63
CA ASN A 308 -7.43 5.96 -8.21
C ASN A 308 -6.54 5.32 -9.28
N ASP A 309 -5.87 4.22 -8.96
CA ASP A 309 -4.98 3.54 -9.89
C ASP A 309 -5.72 3.07 -11.15
N MET A 310 -6.93 2.49 -11.00
CA MET A 310 -7.75 2.08 -12.15
C MET A 310 -8.14 3.27 -13.04
N LEU A 311 -8.56 4.38 -12.43
CA LEU A 311 -8.93 5.59 -13.18
C LEU A 311 -7.72 6.13 -13.96
N PHE A 312 -6.56 6.27 -13.32
CA PHE A 312 -5.37 6.79 -13.99
C PHE A 312 -4.81 5.85 -15.06
N ILE A 313 -4.87 4.53 -14.86
CA ILE A 313 -4.50 3.58 -15.92
C ILE A 313 -5.41 3.78 -17.14
N ALA A 314 -6.73 3.87 -16.93
CA ALA A 314 -7.68 4.07 -18.03
C ALA A 314 -7.47 5.41 -18.75
N THR A 315 -7.31 6.50 -17.99
CA THR A 315 -7.06 7.84 -18.55
C THR A 315 -5.74 7.89 -19.32
N GLN A 316 -4.67 7.32 -18.76
CA GLN A 316 -3.39 7.29 -19.47
C GLN A 316 -3.50 6.46 -20.74
N LEU A 317 -4.08 5.25 -20.71
CA LEU A 317 -4.27 4.43 -21.92
C LEU A 317 -5.04 5.17 -23.01
N PHE A 318 -6.10 5.90 -22.65
CA PHE A 318 -6.85 6.73 -23.61
C PHE A 318 -5.98 7.84 -24.23
N GLN A 319 -5.17 8.52 -23.41
CA GLN A 319 -4.25 9.54 -23.90
C GLN A 319 -3.06 8.97 -24.70
N GLY A 320 -2.82 7.66 -24.65
CA GLY A 320 -1.73 7.00 -25.37
C GLY A 320 -1.87 7.02 -26.88
N PHE A 321 -3.09 7.21 -27.38
CA PHE A 321 -3.36 7.34 -28.82
C PHE A 321 -3.03 8.73 -29.37
N GLN A 322 -2.75 9.72 -28.51
CA GLN A 322 -2.45 11.08 -28.94
C GLN A 322 -0.98 11.24 -29.32
N ARG A 323 -0.71 11.96 -30.42
CA ARG A 323 0.66 12.30 -30.84
C ARG A 323 1.31 13.22 -29.81
N ARG A 324 2.55 12.89 -29.42
CA ARG A 324 3.33 13.69 -28.46
C ARG A 324 4.42 14.49 -29.21
N PRO A 325 4.73 15.71 -28.74
CA PRO A 325 5.57 16.64 -29.49
C PRO A 325 7.07 16.32 -29.43
N THR A 326 7.53 15.60 -28.40
CA THR A 326 8.96 15.34 -28.20
C THR A 326 9.24 13.87 -27.88
N PHE A 327 10.45 13.40 -28.21
CA PHE A 327 10.89 12.06 -27.82
C PHE A 327 10.95 11.87 -26.29
N ALA A 328 11.35 12.92 -25.56
CA ALA A 328 11.38 12.90 -24.09
C ALA A 328 9.98 12.70 -23.48
N THR A 329 8.96 13.39 -24.02
CA THR A 329 7.57 13.22 -23.58
C THR A 329 7.02 11.82 -23.88
N ILE A 330 7.50 11.17 -24.95
CA ILE A 330 7.12 9.79 -25.29
C ILE A 330 7.72 8.81 -24.26
N ILE A 331 9.02 8.92 -23.97
CA ILE A 331 9.68 8.06 -22.99
C ILE A 331 9.03 8.21 -21.61
N TYR A 332 8.85 9.45 -21.15
CA TYR A 332 8.22 9.72 -19.85
C TYR A 332 6.82 9.11 -19.77
N TYR A 333 6.00 9.30 -20.80
CA TYR A 333 4.63 8.80 -20.83
C TYR A 333 4.57 7.27 -20.71
N TRP A 334 5.33 6.52 -21.54
CA TRP A 334 5.33 5.06 -21.47
C TRP A 334 5.95 4.51 -20.19
N TYR A 335 6.96 5.20 -19.65
CA TYR A 335 7.54 4.86 -18.36
C TYR A 335 6.53 5.03 -17.22
N SER A 336 5.84 6.18 -17.16
CA SER A 336 4.81 6.48 -16.14
C SER A 336 3.66 5.47 -16.21
N LEU A 337 3.14 5.19 -17.42
CA LEU A 337 2.09 4.18 -17.62
C LEU A 337 2.53 2.79 -17.16
N GLY A 338 3.72 2.36 -17.59
CA GLY A 338 4.26 1.05 -17.21
C GLY A 338 4.50 0.91 -15.71
N LEU A 339 5.03 1.96 -15.07
CA LEU A 339 5.24 1.99 -13.63
C LEU A 339 3.92 1.94 -12.86
N LEU A 340 2.90 2.69 -13.29
CA LEU A 340 1.59 2.68 -12.66
C LEU A 340 0.94 1.29 -12.75
N ILE A 341 0.97 0.66 -13.92
CA ILE A 341 0.46 -0.72 -14.10
C ILE A 341 1.23 -1.70 -13.21
N PHE A 342 2.57 -1.62 -13.21
CA PHE A 342 3.41 -2.48 -12.38
C PHE A 342 3.09 -2.34 -10.89
N ARG A 343 2.99 -1.10 -10.39
CA ARG A 343 2.67 -0.82 -8.98
C ARG A 343 1.29 -1.34 -8.61
N THR A 344 0.29 -1.10 -9.46
CA THR A 344 -1.08 -1.60 -9.27
C THR A 344 -1.11 -3.14 -9.22
N LEU A 345 -0.42 -3.81 -10.15
CA LEU A 345 -0.30 -5.27 -10.15
C LEU A 345 0.42 -5.78 -8.91
N CYS A 346 1.48 -5.12 -8.44
CA CYS A 346 2.14 -5.47 -7.19
C CYS A 346 1.18 -5.33 -5.99
N THR A 347 0.44 -4.23 -5.88
CA THR A 347 -0.54 -4.01 -4.80
C THR A 347 -1.63 -5.09 -4.81
N LEU A 348 -2.21 -5.38 -5.99
CA LEU A 348 -3.23 -6.43 -6.14
C LEU A 348 -2.68 -7.83 -5.88
N TYR A 349 -1.46 -8.12 -6.33
CA TYR A 349 -0.80 -9.41 -6.11
C TYR A 349 -0.55 -9.67 -4.62
N VAL A 350 0.02 -8.68 -3.92
CA VAL A 350 0.27 -8.79 -2.48
C VAL A 350 -1.04 -8.83 -1.69
N GLY A 351 -2.02 -8.00 -2.06
CA GLY A 351 -3.34 -7.98 -1.44
C GLY A 351 -4.07 -9.32 -1.55
N SER A 352 -4.14 -9.88 -2.76
CA SER A 352 -4.71 -11.22 -2.98
C SER A 352 -3.90 -12.33 -2.29
N GLY A 353 -2.60 -12.13 -2.11
CA GLY A 353 -1.72 -13.00 -1.33
C GLY A 353 -2.18 -13.22 0.12
N VAL A 354 -2.85 -12.24 0.74
CA VAL A 354 -3.44 -12.38 2.09
C VAL A 354 -4.55 -13.42 2.07
N HIS A 355 -5.46 -13.33 1.09
CA HIS A 355 -6.55 -14.28 0.93
C HIS A 355 -6.01 -15.69 0.66
N VAL A 356 -5.05 -15.83 -0.28
CA VAL A 356 -4.41 -17.11 -0.59
C VAL A 356 -3.75 -17.71 0.66
N ALA A 357 -2.99 -16.92 1.43
CA ALA A 357 -2.33 -17.40 2.63
C ALA A 357 -3.32 -17.85 3.73
N SER A 358 -4.46 -17.16 3.86
CA SER A 358 -5.52 -17.56 4.79
C SER A 358 -6.13 -18.92 4.43
N MET A 359 -6.26 -19.24 3.14
CA MET A 359 -6.82 -20.49 2.64
C MET A 359 -5.81 -21.64 2.64
N SER A 360 -4.51 -21.36 2.52
CA SER A 360 -3.46 -22.39 2.50
C SER A 360 -3.50 -23.31 3.72
N SER A 361 -3.74 -22.76 4.92
CA SER A 361 -3.85 -23.58 6.13
C SER A 361 -5.11 -24.46 6.12
N LEU A 362 -6.22 -23.96 5.60
CA LEU A 362 -7.47 -24.72 5.46
C LEU A 362 -7.32 -25.91 4.50
N ASN A 363 -6.62 -25.71 3.37
CA ASN A 363 -6.40 -26.76 2.38
C ASN A 363 -5.64 -27.96 2.95
N ILE A 364 -4.73 -27.75 3.91
CA ILE A 364 -4.09 -28.85 4.64
C ILE A 364 -5.11 -29.63 5.45
N LEU A 365 -5.97 -28.95 6.21
CA LEU A 365 -6.98 -29.63 7.03
C LEU A 365 -7.97 -30.43 6.17
N ARG A 366 -8.36 -29.90 5.01
CA ARG A 366 -9.22 -30.60 4.03
C ARG A 366 -8.57 -31.83 3.38
N SER A 367 -7.23 -31.92 3.40
CA SER A 367 -6.49 -33.06 2.82
C SER A 367 -6.46 -34.29 3.71
N VAL A 368 -6.85 -34.17 4.98
CA VAL A 368 -6.89 -35.29 5.93
C VAL A 368 -8.22 -36.04 5.79
N PRO A 369 -8.20 -37.38 5.62
CA PRO A 369 -9.41 -38.19 5.53
C PRO A 369 -10.35 -37.95 6.72
N SER A 370 -11.67 -37.95 6.47
CA SER A 370 -12.69 -37.71 7.51
C SER A 370 -12.70 -38.75 8.63
N GLU A 371 -12.17 -39.94 8.37
CA GLU A 371 -12.07 -41.05 9.33
C GLU A 371 -11.05 -40.76 10.44
N ASP A 372 -10.06 -39.92 10.17
CA ASP A 372 -8.98 -39.56 11.10
C ASP A 372 -9.26 -38.25 11.86
N TRP A 373 -10.47 -37.70 11.75
CA TRP A 373 -10.80 -36.40 12.35
C TRP A 373 -11.06 -36.51 13.85
N GLY A 374 -10.17 -35.93 14.65
CA GLY A 374 -10.48 -35.59 16.04
C GLY A 374 -11.50 -34.45 16.14
N LEU A 375 -12.30 -34.43 17.21
CA LEU A 375 -13.32 -33.39 17.46
C LEU A 375 -12.78 -31.96 17.34
N ASP A 376 -11.61 -31.70 17.94
CA ASP A 376 -10.98 -30.37 17.90
C ASP A 376 -10.43 -29.99 16.52
N MET A 377 -10.03 -30.99 15.71
CA MET A 377 -9.61 -30.75 14.33
C MET A 377 -10.81 -30.35 13.47
N ALA A 378 -11.93 -31.08 13.58
CA ALA A 378 -13.17 -30.74 12.89
C ALA A 378 -13.68 -29.35 13.30
N ALA A 379 -13.63 -29.03 14.59
CA ALA A 379 -13.98 -27.69 15.08
C ALA A 379 -13.05 -26.60 14.54
N THR A 380 -11.76 -26.89 14.34
CA THR A 380 -10.79 -25.98 13.71
C THR A 380 -11.11 -25.75 12.25
N LEU A 381 -11.41 -26.81 11.50
CA LEU A 381 -11.84 -26.73 10.10
C LEU A 381 -13.07 -25.83 9.94
N VAL A 382 -14.13 -26.07 10.71
CA VAL A 382 -15.36 -25.27 10.69
C VAL A 382 -15.07 -23.81 11.03
N THR A 383 -14.20 -23.55 12.01
CA THR A 383 -13.84 -22.17 12.38
C THR A 383 -13.17 -21.43 11.22
N TYR A 384 -12.29 -22.10 10.48
CA TYR A 384 -11.60 -21.49 9.33
C TYR A 384 -12.59 -21.20 8.20
N GLU A 385 -13.51 -22.12 7.92
CA GLU A 385 -14.58 -21.92 6.93
C GLU A 385 -15.49 -20.75 7.32
N LEU A 386 -15.90 -20.66 8.60
CA LEU A 386 -16.73 -19.56 9.08
C LEU A 386 -16.04 -18.21 8.96
N VAL A 387 -14.74 -18.14 9.31
CA VAL A 387 -13.94 -16.93 9.13
C VAL A 387 -13.91 -16.54 7.66
N LEU A 388 -13.60 -17.46 6.75
CA LEU A 388 -13.56 -17.17 5.32
C LEU A 388 -14.93 -16.74 4.77
N MET A 389 -16.02 -17.35 5.24
CA MET A 389 -17.37 -16.94 4.88
C MET A 389 -17.71 -15.55 5.40
N ASP A 390 -17.32 -15.21 6.63
CA ASP A 390 -17.55 -13.88 7.21
C ASP A 390 -16.81 -12.79 6.42
N GLN A 391 -15.56 -13.05 6.00
CA GLN A 391 -14.83 -12.16 5.11
C GLN A 391 -15.53 -11.94 3.75
N ILE A 392 -16.33 -12.92 3.28
CA ILE A 392 -17.12 -12.82 2.04
C ILE A 392 -18.48 -12.15 2.30
N LYS A 393 -19.06 -12.32 3.50
CA LYS A 393 -20.42 -11.89 3.84
C LYS A 393 -20.53 -10.42 4.25
N GLN A 394 -19.42 -9.70 4.41
CA GLN A 394 -19.42 -8.25 4.70
C GLN A 394 -19.88 -7.37 3.53
N ALA A 395 -20.48 -7.93 2.47
CA ALA A 395 -21.38 -7.17 1.61
C ALA A 395 -22.66 -6.84 2.41
N PRO A 396 -23.08 -5.56 2.52
CA PRO A 396 -24.29 -5.24 3.26
C PRO A 396 -25.48 -5.94 2.61
N ASP A 397 -26.08 -6.85 3.38
CA ASP A 397 -27.32 -7.51 3.02
C ASP A 397 -28.45 -6.46 3.07
N LYS A 398 -28.71 -5.84 1.91
CA LYS A 398 -29.80 -4.86 1.72
C LYS A 398 -31.20 -5.45 1.91
N THR A 399 -31.33 -6.73 2.25
CA THR A 399 -32.64 -7.35 2.48
C THR A 399 -33.24 -7.05 3.87
N LYS A 400 -32.53 -6.31 4.74
CA LYS A 400 -33.05 -5.92 6.06
C LYS A 400 -33.58 -4.49 6.20
N ASP A 401 -33.54 -3.67 5.14
CA ASP A 401 -34.25 -2.39 5.13
C ASP A 401 -35.72 -2.58 4.72
N CYS A 402 -36.48 -3.29 5.57
CA CYS A 402 -37.93 -3.15 5.62
C CYS A 402 -38.27 -1.99 6.56
N SER A 403 -38.09 -0.75 6.09
CA SER A 403 -38.72 0.44 6.67
C SER A 403 -39.25 1.37 5.57
N TYR A 404 -40.24 0.86 4.84
CA TYR A 404 -41.28 1.66 4.23
C TYR A 404 -42.61 0.92 4.42
N PHE A 405 -43.23 1.20 5.57
CA PHE A 405 -44.67 1.42 5.70
C PHE A 405 -44.87 2.52 6.72
#